data_AF-A0A1Y4IMW5-F1
#
_entry.id   AF-A0A1Y4IMW5-F1
#
_cell.length_a   1.000
_cell.length_b   1.000
_cell.length_c   1.000
_cell.angle_alpha   90.00
_cell.angle_beta   90.00
_cell.angle_gamma   90.00
#
_symmetry.space_group_name_H-M   'P 1'
#
loop_
_entity.id
_entity.type
_entity.pdbx_description
1 polymer ?
#
loop_
_entity_poly.entity_id
_entity_poly.type
_entity_poly.pdbx_seq_one_letter_code
_entity_poly.pdbx_strand_id
1 'polypeptide(L)'
;MKKQYPILLAVWPYLSFLTVLIPTGQHTPFLWIACILATPVIYIMNIIYVCRFHEEGAFYQLAFWNMVVKLCHIPFYLITALIGVLLLLVMVVPAFIFASPILVLILAASNYLLMAVTSAYGVSALVRAGASGVVSRKCMIANIILHFFFVLDVVSSVYVFCRMKKCRKSGQDA
;
A
#
# COMPACT_ATOMS: atom_id res chain seq x y z
N MET A 1 -11.34 -4.84 14.66
CA MET A 1 -10.43 -3.78 14.11
C MET A 1 -11.08 -2.39 14.15
N LYS A 2 -10.36 -1.34 14.59
CA LYS A 2 -10.73 0.07 14.37
C LYS A 2 -10.50 0.41 12.89
N LYS A 3 -11.58 0.71 12.17
CA LYS A 3 -11.56 0.98 10.71
C LYS A 3 -10.80 2.27 10.35
N GLN A 4 -10.51 3.14 11.31
CA GLN A 4 -9.91 4.46 11.10
C GLN A 4 -8.51 4.40 10.49
N TYR A 5 -7.65 3.46 10.93
CA TYR A 5 -6.27 3.35 10.46
C TYR A 5 -6.14 2.96 8.97
N PRO A 6 -6.79 1.88 8.49
CA PRO A 6 -6.70 1.51 7.07
C PRO A 6 -7.39 2.52 6.15
N ILE A 7 -8.46 3.20 6.61
CA ILE A 7 -9.09 4.28 5.85
C ILE A 7 -8.15 5.48 5.74
N LEU A 8 -7.52 5.88 6.85
CA LEU A 8 -6.54 6.96 6.86
C LEU A 8 -5.38 6.63 5.91
N LEU A 9 -4.87 5.40 5.94
CA LEU A 9 -3.81 4.96 5.03
C LEU A 9 -4.23 4.98 3.56
N ALA A 10 -5.49 4.65 3.24
CA ALA A 10 -6.01 4.69 1.87
C ALA A 10 -6.20 6.12 1.34
N VAL A 11 -6.63 7.05 2.19
CA VAL A 11 -6.90 8.44 1.80
C VAL A 11 -5.63 9.30 1.83
N TRP A 12 -4.66 8.96 2.68
CA TRP A 12 -3.48 9.79 2.94
C TRP A 12 -2.67 10.15 1.68
N PRO A 13 -2.33 9.21 0.77
CA PRO A 13 -1.56 9.54 -0.43
C PRO A 13 -2.26 10.50 -1.38
N TYR A 14 -3.61 10.48 -1.41
CA TYR A 14 -4.40 11.42 -2.18
C TYR A 14 -4.38 12.81 -1.57
N LEU A 15 -4.45 12.89 -0.24
CA LEU A 15 -4.41 14.16 0.49
C LEU A 15 -3.04 14.82 0.37
N SER A 16 -1.95 14.03 0.49
CA SER A 16 -0.59 14.52 0.31
C SER A 16 -0.30 14.91 -1.14
N PHE A 17 -0.90 14.25 -2.12
CA PHE A 17 -0.78 14.65 -3.53
C PHE A 17 -1.57 15.93 -3.84
N LEU A 18 -2.74 16.12 -3.22
CA LEU A 18 -3.53 17.34 -3.39
C LEU A 18 -2.77 18.59 -2.96
N THR A 19 -1.94 18.51 -1.91
CA THR A 19 -1.14 19.66 -1.47
C THR A 19 -0.13 20.12 -2.53
N VAL A 20 0.28 19.23 -3.43
CA VAL A 20 1.17 19.55 -4.57
C VAL A 20 0.46 20.32 -5.67
N LEU A 21 -0.85 20.13 -5.82
CA LEU A 21 -1.69 20.82 -6.81
C LEU A 21 -2.13 22.23 -6.39
N ILE A 22 -2.02 22.58 -5.11
CA ILE A 22 -2.46 23.88 -4.60
C ILE A 22 -1.44 24.96 -5.01
N PRO A 23 -1.88 26.09 -5.62
CA PRO A 23 -1.01 27.20 -5.98
C PRO A 23 -0.21 27.71 -4.78
N THR A 24 1.07 28.01 -4.99
CA THR A 24 2.00 28.37 -3.90
C THR A 24 1.57 29.69 -3.24
N GLY A 25 1.20 29.63 -1.97
CA GLY A 25 0.84 30.78 -1.13
C GLY A 25 1.72 30.84 0.13
N GLN A 26 1.55 31.85 0.98
CA GLN A 26 2.40 32.00 2.17
C GLN A 26 2.31 30.81 3.15
N HIS A 27 1.18 30.08 3.19
CA HIS A 27 0.98 28.94 4.09
C HIS A 27 1.23 27.56 3.44
N THR A 28 1.38 27.48 2.11
CA THR A 28 1.61 26.20 1.42
C THR A 28 2.92 25.51 1.78
N PRO A 29 4.08 26.19 1.98
CA PRO A 29 5.31 25.47 2.34
C PRO A 29 5.22 24.86 3.74
N PHE A 30 4.52 25.49 4.67
CA PHE A 30 4.29 24.95 6.00
C PHE A 30 3.44 23.67 5.95
N LEU A 31 2.39 23.66 5.13
CA LEU A 31 1.55 22.49 4.88
C LEU A 31 2.34 21.33 4.26
N TRP A 32 3.25 21.61 3.31
CA TRP A 32 4.11 20.60 2.69
C TRP A 32 5.06 19.96 3.70
N ILE A 33 5.75 20.77 4.51
CA ILE A 33 6.64 20.27 5.56
C ILE A 33 5.87 19.40 6.55
N ALA A 34 4.68 19.84 6.98
CA ALA A 34 3.81 19.07 7.85
C ALA A 34 3.39 17.72 7.22
N CYS A 35 3.03 17.70 5.94
CA CYS A 35 2.66 16.47 5.23
C CYS A 35 3.83 15.49 5.11
N ILE A 36 5.04 15.98 4.81
CA ILE A 36 6.26 15.17 4.70
C ILE A 36 6.57 14.51 6.04
N LEU A 37 6.46 15.24 7.16
CA LEU A 37 6.70 14.70 8.50
C LEU A 37 5.59 13.76 8.98
N ALA A 38 4.33 14.05 8.64
CA ALA A 38 3.20 13.23 9.07
C ALA A 38 3.11 11.88 8.33
N THR A 39 3.58 11.81 7.08
CA THR A 39 3.57 10.58 6.27
C THR A 39 4.28 9.39 6.92
N PRO A 40 5.56 9.48 7.34
CA PRO A 40 6.23 8.36 8.00
C PRO A 40 5.58 8.01 9.34
N VAL A 41 5.09 9.00 10.09
CA VAL A 41 4.39 8.77 11.37
C VAL A 41 3.13 7.93 11.13
N ILE A 42 2.31 8.28 10.14
CA ILE A 42 1.08 7.53 9.81
C ILE A 42 1.40 6.12 9.32
N TYR A 43 2.45 5.95 8.51
CA TYR A 43 2.89 4.65 8.02
C TYR A 43 3.38 3.75 9.16
N ILE A 44 4.24 4.28 10.04
CA ILE A 44 4.77 3.55 11.21
C ILE A 44 3.62 3.18 12.15
N MET A 45 2.72 4.12 12.45
CA MET A 45 1.55 3.86 13.30
C MET A 45 0.64 2.78 12.71
N ASN A 46 0.44 2.76 11.39
CA ASN A 46 -0.31 1.71 10.71
C ASN A 46 0.37 0.34 10.84
N ILE A 47 1.69 0.27 10.64
CA ILE A 47 2.45 -0.98 10.79
C ILE A 47 2.36 -1.48 12.23
N ILE A 48 2.59 -0.61 13.22
CA ILE A 48 2.49 -0.97 14.64
C ILE A 48 1.07 -1.46 14.97
N TYR A 49 0.05 -0.77 14.45
CA TYR A 49 -1.34 -1.15 14.66
C TYR A 49 -1.63 -2.56 14.11
N VAL A 50 -1.19 -2.85 12.88
CA VAL A 50 -1.33 -4.18 12.26
C VAL A 50 -0.58 -5.26 13.03
N CYS A 51 0.67 -4.99 13.43
CA CYS A 51 1.49 -5.94 14.16
C CYS A 51 0.94 -6.24 15.56
N ARG A 52 0.32 -5.26 16.23
CA ARG A 52 -0.29 -5.44 17.56
C ARG A 52 -1.73 -5.96 17.51
N PHE A 53 -2.33 -6.09 16.33
CA PHE A 53 -3.72 -6.50 16.19
C PHE A 53 -3.90 -8.01 16.41
N HIS A 54 -4.20 -8.41 17.65
CA HIS A 54 -4.27 -9.81 18.10
C HIS A 54 -5.70 -10.29 18.41
N GLU A 55 -6.69 -9.99 17.56
CA GLU A 55 -8.03 -10.61 17.70
C GLU A 55 -8.09 -11.95 16.96
N GLU A 56 -8.32 -13.05 17.65
CA GLU A 56 -8.52 -14.39 17.06
C GLU A 56 -9.65 -14.35 15.99
N GLY A 57 -9.41 -14.93 14.82
CA GLY A 57 -10.36 -14.89 13.68
C GLY A 57 -10.30 -13.65 12.78
N ALA A 58 -9.55 -12.60 13.14
CA ALA A 58 -9.48 -11.37 12.35
C ALA A 58 -8.67 -11.46 11.03
N PHE A 59 -8.09 -12.61 10.70
CA PHE A 59 -7.28 -12.80 9.48
C PHE A 59 -8.05 -12.48 8.20
N TYR A 60 -9.36 -12.76 8.15
CA TYR A 60 -10.22 -12.41 7.01
C TYR A 60 -10.38 -10.88 6.86
N GLN A 61 -10.52 -10.18 7.99
CA GLN A 61 -10.67 -8.74 8.00
C GLN A 61 -9.38 -8.04 7.56
N LEU A 62 -8.21 -8.52 8.00
CA LEU A 62 -6.91 -8.01 7.54
C LEU A 62 -6.72 -8.21 6.03
N ALA A 63 -7.09 -9.37 5.51
CA ALA A 63 -6.97 -9.67 4.08
C ALA A 63 -7.91 -8.85 3.21
N PHE A 64 -9.14 -8.63 3.68
CA PHE A 64 -10.11 -7.74 3.02
C PHE A 64 -9.56 -6.31 2.96
N TRP A 65 -9.05 -5.77 4.08
CA TRP A 65 -8.46 -4.44 4.10
C TRP A 65 -7.20 -4.34 3.24
N ASN A 66 -6.34 -5.37 3.22
CA ASN A 66 -5.20 -5.43 2.29
C ASN A 66 -5.65 -5.31 0.82
N MET A 67 -6.71 -6.03 0.43
CA MET A 67 -7.28 -5.94 -0.92
C MET A 67 -7.86 -4.55 -1.20
N VAL A 68 -8.71 -4.02 -0.32
CA VAL A 68 -9.37 -2.72 -0.49
C VAL A 68 -8.35 -1.59 -0.60
N VAL A 69 -7.37 -1.55 0.30
CA VAL A 69 -6.35 -0.51 0.31
C VAL A 69 -5.50 -0.60 -0.96
N LYS A 70 -5.11 -1.78 -1.42
CA LYS A 70 -4.36 -1.91 -2.69
C LYS A 70 -5.15 -1.50 -3.91
N LEU A 71 -6.42 -1.92 -4.00
CA LEU A 71 -7.32 -1.54 -5.08
C LEU A 71 -7.51 -0.01 -5.12
N CYS A 72 -7.66 0.60 -3.96
CA CYS A 72 -7.78 2.04 -3.82
C CYS A 72 -6.51 2.77 -4.27
N HIS A 73 -5.32 2.19 -4.17
CA HIS A 73 -4.07 2.83 -4.62
C HIS A 73 -3.75 2.62 -6.11
N ILE A 74 -4.48 1.78 -6.85
CA ILE A 74 -4.23 1.57 -8.29
C ILE A 74 -4.28 2.88 -9.08
N PRO A 75 -5.30 3.76 -8.94
CA PRO A 75 -5.35 5.03 -9.65
C PRO A 75 -4.15 5.92 -9.31
N PHE A 76 -3.76 5.98 -8.04
CA PHE A 76 -2.59 6.72 -7.58
C PHE A 76 -1.30 6.22 -8.23
N TYR A 77 -1.10 4.91 -8.27
CA TYR A 77 0.08 4.33 -8.93
C TYR A 77 0.11 4.56 -10.44
N LEU A 78 -1.04 4.50 -11.11
CA LEU A 78 -1.13 4.80 -12.54
C LEU A 78 -0.82 6.27 -12.84
N ILE A 79 -1.37 7.20 -12.06
CA ILE A 79 -1.12 8.64 -12.21
C ILE A 79 0.36 8.94 -11.97
N THR A 80 0.94 8.43 -10.88
CA THR A 80 2.36 8.65 -10.58
C THR A 80 3.27 8.00 -11.62
N ALA A 81 2.92 6.83 -12.16
CA ALA A 81 3.65 6.22 -13.28
C ALA A 81 3.58 7.08 -14.55
N LEU A 82 2.40 7.63 -14.89
CA LEU A 82 2.22 8.53 -16.02
C LEU A 82 3.05 9.81 -15.87
N ILE A 83 3.07 10.40 -14.67
CA ILE A 83 3.91 11.55 -14.33
C ILE A 83 5.40 11.18 -14.49
N GLY A 84 5.80 10.00 -14.01
CA GLY A 84 7.16 9.50 -14.17
C GLY A 84 7.58 9.39 -15.64
N VAL A 85 6.72 8.83 -16.50
CA VAL A 85 6.96 8.76 -17.95
C VAL A 85 7.08 10.16 -18.56
N LEU A 86 6.18 11.09 -18.20
CA LEU A 86 6.24 12.47 -18.67
C LEU A 86 7.56 13.16 -18.29
N LEU A 87 8.03 12.96 -17.05
CA LEU A 87 9.31 13.50 -16.59
C LEU A 87 10.49 12.96 -17.40
N LEU A 88 10.47 11.67 -17.75
CA LEU A 88 11.49 11.07 -18.61
C LEU A 88 11.45 11.66 -20.03
N LEU A 89 10.26 11.89 -20.60
CA LEU A 89 10.13 12.50 -21.93
C LEU A 89 10.67 13.94 -21.97
N VAL A 90 10.55 14.68 -20.86
CA VAL A 90 11.05 16.07 -20.76
C VAL A 90 12.58 16.15 -20.62
N MET A 91 13.28 15.03 -20.40
CA MET A 91 14.76 14.98 -20.36
C MET A 91 15.45 15.48 -21.64
N VAL A 92 14.71 15.59 -22.76
CA VAL A 92 15.22 16.20 -24.00
C VAL A 92 15.65 17.66 -23.78
N VAL A 93 15.11 18.32 -22.76
CA VAL A 93 15.50 19.67 -22.36
C VAL A 93 16.69 19.62 -21.40
N PRO A 94 17.82 20.34 -21.67
CA PRO A 94 19.05 20.25 -20.89
C PRO A 94 18.88 20.49 -19.38
N ALA A 95 17.97 21.37 -18.98
CA ALA A 95 17.67 21.66 -17.58
C ALA A 95 17.10 20.45 -16.80
N PHE A 96 16.46 19.51 -17.51
CA PHE A 96 15.75 18.38 -16.91
C PHE A 96 16.51 17.05 -16.96
N ILE A 97 17.67 17.00 -17.63
CA ILE A 97 18.50 15.78 -17.75
C ILE A 97 18.83 15.18 -16.37
N PHE A 98 19.16 16.02 -15.39
CA PHE A 98 19.48 15.56 -14.03
C PHE A 98 18.30 15.66 -13.07
N ALA A 99 17.39 16.62 -13.26
CA ALA A 99 16.24 16.80 -12.38
C ALA A 99 15.18 15.69 -12.54
N SER A 100 14.83 15.33 -13.78
CA SER A 100 13.83 14.31 -14.06
C SER A 100 14.15 12.93 -13.48
N PRO A 101 15.36 12.34 -13.66
CA PRO A 101 15.64 11.01 -13.12
C PRO A 101 15.65 11.00 -11.58
N ILE A 102 16.10 12.08 -10.94
CA ILE A 102 16.04 12.22 -9.48
C ILE A 102 14.57 12.24 -9.03
N LEU A 103 13.72 13.01 -9.71
CA LEU A 103 12.31 13.10 -9.35
C LEU A 103 11.55 11.78 -9.60
N VAL A 104 11.86 11.09 -10.71
CA VAL A 104 11.33 9.75 -11.00
C VAL A 104 11.77 8.75 -9.92
N LEU A 105 13.02 8.82 -9.47
CA LEU A 105 13.52 7.95 -8.39
C LEU A 105 12.78 8.20 -7.07
N ILE A 106 12.55 9.47 -6.71
CA ILE A 106 11.77 9.84 -5.51
C ILE A 106 10.33 9.31 -5.63
N LEU A 107 9.71 9.49 -6.79
CA LEU A 107 8.34 9.05 -7.05
C LEU A 107 8.24 7.52 -6.99
N ALA A 108 9.18 6.80 -7.60
CA ALA A 108 9.28 5.34 -7.53
C ALA A 108 9.51 4.86 -6.09
N ALA A 109 10.42 5.49 -5.33
CA ALA A 109 10.68 5.16 -3.94
C ALA A 109 9.43 5.36 -3.07
N SER A 110 8.67 6.44 -3.29
CA SER A 110 7.43 6.72 -2.56
C SER A 110 6.36 5.65 -2.83
N ASN A 111 6.20 5.23 -4.08
CA ASN A 111 5.29 4.16 -4.49
C ASN A 111 5.70 2.82 -3.87
N TYR A 112 7.00 2.54 -3.82
CA TYR A 112 7.53 1.32 -3.22
C TYR A 112 7.33 1.29 -1.70
N LEU A 113 7.54 2.42 -1.02
CA LEU A 113 7.26 2.55 0.41
C LEU A 113 5.78 2.34 0.72
N LEU A 114 4.89 2.95 -0.07
CA LEU A 114 3.44 2.75 0.07
C LEU A 114 3.05 1.28 -0.16
N MET A 115 3.66 0.62 -1.15
CA MET A 115 3.47 -0.80 -1.39
C MET A 115 3.97 -1.66 -0.21
N ALA A 116 5.14 -1.34 0.36
CA ALA A 116 5.70 -2.04 1.52
C ALA A 116 4.81 -1.91 2.77
N VAL A 117 4.25 -0.72 3.01
CA VAL A 117 3.35 -0.49 4.15
C VAL A 117 2.03 -1.21 3.98
N THR A 118 1.49 -1.25 2.76
CA THR A 118 0.23 -1.97 2.48
C THR A 118 0.42 -3.49 2.48
N SER A 119 1.56 -4.01 2.04
CA SER A 119 1.86 -5.44 2.05
C SER A 119 2.00 -6.02 3.47
N ALA A 120 2.34 -5.21 4.47
CA ALA A 120 2.33 -5.63 5.88
C ALA A 120 0.98 -6.22 6.31
N TYR A 121 -0.14 -5.66 5.82
CA TYR A 121 -1.48 -6.21 6.06
C TYR A 121 -1.66 -7.61 5.45
N GLY A 122 -1.16 -7.83 4.24
CA GLY A 122 -1.20 -9.13 3.55
C GLY A 122 -0.31 -10.18 4.22
N VAL A 123 0.91 -9.80 4.61
CA VAL A 123 1.85 -10.67 5.32
C VAL A 123 1.29 -11.07 6.68
N SER A 124 0.78 -10.13 7.48
CA SER A 124 0.16 -10.43 8.78
C SER A 124 -1.09 -11.31 8.64
N ALA A 125 -1.89 -11.14 7.59
CA ALA A 125 -3.02 -12.04 7.32
C ALA A 125 -2.56 -13.47 6.99
N LEU A 126 -1.52 -13.61 6.15
CA LEU A 126 -0.95 -14.88 5.73
C LEU A 126 -0.30 -15.66 6.85
N VAL A 127 0.55 -15.01 7.67
CA VAL A 127 1.21 -15.64 8.82
C VAL A 127 0.17 -16.21 9.78
N ARG A 128 -0.92 -15.48 10.00
CA ARG A 128 -2.00 -15.89 10.90
C ARG A 128 -2.89 -16.99 10.29
N ALA A 129 -3.19 -16.91 8.99
CA ALA A 129 -3.91 -17.98 8.28
C ALA A 129 -3.09 -19.29 8.23
N GLY A 130 -1.76 -19.19 8.16
CA GLY A 130 -0.85 -20.34 8.28
C GLY A 130 -0.83 -20.93 9.69
N ALA A 131 -0.83 -20.11 10.74
CA ALA A 131 -0.92 -20.57 12.13
C ALA A 131 -2.24 -21.28 12.43
N SER A 132 -3.35 -20.87 11.80
CA SER A 132 -4.66 -21.54 11.91
C SER A 132 -4.81 -22.78 11.00
N GLY A 133 -3.77 -23.22 10.29
CA GLY A 133 -3.79 -24.42 9.44
C GLY A 133 -4.56 -24.30 8.13
N VAL A 134 -5.08 -23.11 7.79
CA VAL A 134 -5.95 -22.88 6.61
C VAL A 134 -5.13 -22.81 5.30
N VAL A 135 -3.83 -22.50 5.38
CA VAL A 135 -2.95 -22.30 4.22
C VAL A 135 -1.60 -23.00 4.42
N SER A 136 -1.19 -23.79 3.42
CA SER A 136 0.11 -24.49 3.43
C SER A 136 1.30 -23.51 3.43
N ARG A 137 2.34 -23.84 4.21
CA ARG A 137 3.56 -23.04 4.41
C ARG A 137 4.26 -22.65 3.10
N LYS A 138 4.22 -23.53 2.09
CA LYS A 138 4.78 -23.26 0.75
C LYS A 138 4.00 -22.17 0.00
N CYS A 139 2.67 -22.19 0.12
CA CYS A 139 1.79 -21.19 -0.49
C CYS A 139 1.95 -19.82 0.18
N MET A 140 2.16 -19.80 1.50
CA MET A 140 2.47 -18.59 2.27
C MET A 140 3.76 -17.90 1.78
N ILE A 141 4.85 -18.65 1.64
CA ILE A 141 6.15 -18.12 1.21
C ILE A 141 6.11 -17.60 -0.23
N ALA A 142 5.51 -18.37 -1.14
CA ALA A 142 5.33 -17.94 -2.53
C ALA A 142 4.53 -16.63 -2.63
N ASN A 143 3.51 -16.47 -1.77
CA ASN A 143 2.67 -15.29 -1.77
C ASN A 143 3.38 -14.06 -1.19
N ILE A 144 4.22 -14.23 -0.17
CA ILE A 144 5.10 -13.18 0.38
C ILE A 144 6.11 -12.71 -0.67
N ILE A 145 6.67 -13.62 -1.47
CA ILE A 145 7.58 -13.27 -2.56
C ILE A 145 6.81 -12.52 -3.67
N LEU A 146 5.59 -12.93 -3.99
CA LEU A 146 4.73 -12.24 -4.95
C LEU A 146 4.34 -10.82 -4.50
N HIS A 147 4.23 -10.58 -3.19
CA HIS A 147 3.98 -9.26 -2.61
C HIS A 147 5.10 -8.24 -2.90
N PHE A 148 6.25 -8.69 -3.40
CA PHE A 148 7.37 -7.83 -3.80
C PHE A 148 7.31 -7.39 -5.28
N PHE A 149 6.45 -8.01 -6.11
CA PHE A 149 6.29 -7.67 -7.52
C PHE A 149 5.00 -6.89 -7.75
N PHE A 150 5.12 -5.64 -8.20
CA PHE A 150 4.05 -4.63 -8.24
C PHE A 150 2.68 -5.11 -8.78
N VAL A 151 2.67 -5.81 -9.92
CA VAL A 151 1.43 -6.33 -10.54
C VAL A 151 0.96 -7.63 -9.88
N LEU A 152 1.91 -8.47 -9.46
CA LEU A 152 1.61 -9.76 -8.84
C LEU A 152 1.12 -9.60 -7.40
N ASP A 153 1.50 -8.52 -6.74
CA ASP A 153 1.10 -8.14 -5.38
C ASP A 153 -0.42 -7.92 -5.27
N VAL A 154 -1.04 -7.31 -6.29
CA VAL A 154 -2.49 -7.12 -6.36
C VAL A 154 -3.21 -8.43 -6.62
N VAL A 155 -2.74 -9.23 -7.59
CA VAL A 155 -3.31 -10.54 -7.95
C VAL A 155 -3.23 -11.52 -6.78
N SER A 156 -2.08 -11.55 -6.10
CA SER A 156 -1.82 -12.29 -4.86
C SER A 156 -2.82 -11.94 -3.76
N SER A 157 -3.04 -10.64 -3.54
CA SER A 157 -3.96 -10.14 -2.52
C SER A 157 -5.41 -10.58 -2.80
N VAL A 158 -5.83 -10.53 -4.07
CA VAL A 158 -7.17 -10.99 -4.51
C VAL A 158 -7.28 -12.52 -4.38
N TYR A 159 -6.26 -13.26 -4.79
CA TYR A 159 -6.23 -14.72 -4.69
C TYR A 159 -6.34 -15.20 -3.24
N VAL A 160 -5.56 -14.60 -2.34
CA VAL A 160 -5.58 -14.88 -0.90
C VAL A 160 -6.95 -14.58 -0.29
N PHE A 161 -7.57 -13.46 -0.65
CA PHE A 161 -8.93 -13.13 -0.21
C PHE A 161 -9.96 -14.15 -0.69
N CYS A 162 -9.93 -14.53 -1.98
CA CYS A 162 -10.83 -15.52 -2.57
C CYS A 162 -10.67 -16.91 -1.93
N ARG A 163 -9.43 -17.33 -1.68
CA ARG A 163 -9.09 -18.57 -0.96
C ARG A 163 -9.68 -18.58 0.45
N MET A 164 -9.46 -17.52 1.23
CA MET A 164 -9.98 -17.45 2.59
C MET A 164 -11.51 -17.32 2.64
N LYS A 165 -12.13 -16.66 1.64
CA LYS A 165 -13.59 -16.61 1.50
C LYS A 165 -14.18 -18.00 1.23
N LYS A 166 -13.52 -18.82 0.41
CA LYS A 166 -13.93 -20.21 0.16
C LYS A 166 -13.80 -21.07 1.42
N CYS A 167 -12.67 -20.99 2.13
CA CYS A 167 -12.48 -21.75 3.38
C CYS A 167 -13.49 -21.36 4.48
N ARG A 168 -13.89 -20.09 4.56
CA ARG A 168 -14.94 -19.64 5.51
C ARG A 168 -16.31 -20.22 5.18
N LYS A 169 -16.66 -20.35 3.89
CA LYS A 169 -17.93 -20.97 3.48
C LYS A 169 -17.95 -22.47 3.82
N SER A 170 -16.86 -23.19 3.57
CA SER A 170 -16.79 -24.63 3.83
C SER A 170 -16.69 -25.02 5.32
N GLY A 171 -16.28 -24.10 6.19
CA GLY A 171 -16.25 -24.32 7.64
C GLY A 171 -17.55 -23.95 8.37
N GLN A 172 -18.57 -23.50 7.63
CA GLN A 172 -19.90 -23.16 8.18
C GLN A 172 -20.94 -24.27 7.90
N ASP A 173 -20.54 -25.29 7.14
CA ASP A 173 -21.34 -26.48 6.76
C ASP A 173 -20.82 -27.78 7.45
N ALA A 174 -20.05 -27.66 8.54
CA ALA A 174 -19.50 -28.76 9.32
C ALA A 174 -19.85 -28.62 10.81
#